data_AF-C4IDT7-F1
#
_entry.id   AF-C4IDT7-F1
#
_cell.length_a   1.000
_cell.length_b   1.000
_cell.length_c   1.000
_cell.angle_alpha   90.00
_cell.angle_beta   90.00
_cell.angle_gamma   90.00
#
_symmetry.space_group_name_H-M   'P 1'
#
loop_
_entity.id
_entity.type
_entity.pdbx_description
1 polymer ?
#
loop_
_entity_poly.entity_id
_entity_poly.type
_entity_poly.pdbx_seq_one_letter_code
_entity_poly.pdbx_strand_id
1 'polypeptide(L)' 'MKEKVLEIFIEVTGNDEIAEDLDLNLFDAGLLDSLAIIEVLLKIEENLGIKLQPTDLEREDMSTVNKMTAFLENR' A
#
# COMPACT_ATOMS: atom_id res chain seq x y z
N MET A 1 -2.04 -1.74 12.50
CA MET A 1 -2.35 -1.96 11.07
C MET A 1 -1.40 -1.16 10.19
N LYS A 2 -1.28 0.15 10.46
CA LYS A 2 -0.33 1.05 9.80
C LYS A 2 1.11 0.53 9.65
N GLU A 3 1.73 0.01 10.71
CA GLU A 3 3.10 -0.54 10.65
C GLU A 3 3.23 -1.69 9.65
N LYS A 4 2.30 -2.66 9.67
CA LYS A 4 2.28 -3.77 8.69
C LYS A 4 2.11 -3.27 7.26
N VAL A 5 1.22 -2.30 7.05
CA VAL A 5 0.99 -1.73 5.72
C VAL A 5 2.26 -1.04 5.23
N LEU A 6 2.90 -0.23 6.10
CA LEU A 6 4.18 0.40 5.81
C LEU A 6 5.27 -0.63 5.46
N GLU A 7 5.43 -1.68 6.26
CA GLU A 7 6.40 -2.77 5.97
C GLU A 7 6.16 -3.38 4.59
N ILE A 8 4.90 -3.65 4.23
CA ILE A 8 4.55 -4.19 2.91
C ILE A 8 4.95 -3.21 1.79
N PHE A 9 4.65 -1.92 1.94
CA PHE A 9 5.05 -0.93 0.94
C PHE A 9 6.57 -0.81 0.83
N ILE A 10 7.31 -0.77 1.95
CA ILE A 10 8.77 -0.74 1.93
C ILE A 10 9.33 -1.99 1.25
N GLU A 11 8.76 -3.16 1.51
CA GLU A 11 9.24 -4.41 0.91
C GLU A 11 8.98 -4.46 -0.61
N VAL A 12 7.84 -3.96 -1.07
CA VAL A 12 7.49 -3.95 -2.51
C VAL A 12 8.24 -2.86 -3.26
N THR A 13 8.30 -1.65 -2.70
CA THR A 13 8.95 -0.49 -3.33
C THR A 13 10.47 -0.52 -3.16
N GLY A 14 10.98 -1.27 -2.18
CA GLY A 14 12.38 -1.27 -1.79
C GLY A 14 12.86 0.03 -1.14
N ASN A 15 11.94 0.93 -0.75
CA ASN A 15 12.29 2.28 -0.29
C ASN A 15 11.80 2.52 1.14
N ASP A 16 12.73 2.58 2.09
CA ASP A 16 12.43 2.80 3.52
C ASP A 16 12.09 4.26 3.84
N GLU A 17 12.44 5.21 2.97
CA GLU A 17 12.08 6.64 3.11
C GLU A 17 10.57 6.90 3.18
N ILE A 18 9.74 5.94 2.72
CA ILE A 18 8.28 6.00 2.87
C ILE A 18 7.88 6.08 4.35
N ALA A 19 8.70 5.56 5.27
CA ALA A 19 8.47 5.67 6.70
C ALA A 19 8.56 7.11 7.23
N GLU A 20 9.31 7.98 6.55
CA GLU A 20 9.45 9.39 6.91
C GLU A 20 8.24 10.22 6.48
N ASP A 21 7.63 9.88 5.33
CA ASP A 21 6.42 10.53 4.82
C ASP A 21 5.37 9.50 4.34
N LEU A 22 4.39 9.26 5.20
CA LEU A 22 3.32 8.27 4.99
C LEU A 22 2.19 8.79 4.09
N ASP A 23 2.21 10.09 3.79
CA ASP A 23 1.34 10.76 2.83
C ASP A 23 2.06 11.01 1.49
N LEU A 24 3.30 10.53 1.33
CA LEU A 24 4.02 10.54 0.07
C LEU A 24 3.24 9.77 -0.99
N ASN A 25 3.00 10.43 -2.12
CA ASN A 25 2.35 9.78 -3.26
C ASN A 25 3.32 8.84 -3.98
N LEU A 26 3.16 7.54 -3.75
CA LEU A 26 4.07 6.51 -4.25
C LEU A 26 3.99 6.34 -5.77
N PHE A 27 2.85 6.69 -6.39
CA PHE A 27 2.74 6.71 -7.86
C PHE A 27 3.51 7.88 -8.46
N ASP A 28 3.41 9.06 -7.85
CA ASP A 28 4.10 10.27 -8.32
C ASP A 28 5.61 10.16 -8.12
N ALA A 29 6.02 9.54 -6.99
CA ALA A 29 7.40 9.19 -6.70
C ALA A 29 7.96 8.07 -7.61
N GLY A 30 7.12 7.42 -8.43
CA GLY A 30 7.52 6.30 -9.29
C GLY A 30 7.94 5.04 -8.51
N LEU A 31 7.56 4.96 -7.23
CA LEU A 31 7.82 3.80 -6.38
C LEU A 31 6.77 2.71 -6.61
N LEU A 32 5.59 3.08 -7.12
CA LEU A 32 4.46 2.18 -7.26
C LEU A 32 3.91 2.16 -8.68
N ASP A 33 4.00 0.98 -9.29
CA ASP A 33 3.47 0.67 -10.61
C ASP A 33 2.26 -0.27 -10.55
N SER A 34 1.61 -0.49 -11.70
CA SER A 34 0.49 -1.44 -11.82
C SER A 34 0.81 -2.86 -11.35
N LEU A 35 2.08 -3.30 -11.45
CA LEU A 35 2.53 -4.59 -10.92
C LEU A 35 2.80 -4.54 -9.42
N ALA A 36 3.44 -3.47 -8.93
CA ALA A 36 3.70 -3.27 -7.51
C ALA A 36 2.38 -3.24 -6.70
N ILE A 37 1.31 -2.67 -7.26
CA ILE A 37 -0.03 -2.74 -6.65
C ILE A 37 -0.43 -4.20 -6.39
N ILE A 38 -0.31 -5.06 -7.40
CA ILE A 38 -0.72 -6.47 -7.30
C ILE A 38 0.08 -7.16 -6.18
N GLU A 39 1.39 -6.89 -6.09
CA GLU A 39 2.25 -7.43 -5.03
C GLU A 39 1.86 -6.92 -3.64
N VAL A 40 1.58 -5.62 -3.49
CA VAL A 40 1.07 -5.05 -2.24
C VAL A 40 -0.23 -5.74 -1.82
N LEU A 41 -1.16 -5.94 -2.75
CA LEU A 41 -2.44 -6.61 -2.47
C LEU A 41 -2.25 -8.06 -2.02
N LEU A 42 -1.37 -8.81 -2.70
CA LEU A 42 -1.03 -10.18 -2.32
C LEU A 42 -0.43 -10.23 -0.91
N LYS A 43 0.53 -9.36 -0.62
CA LYS A 43 1.14 -9.27 0.71
C LYS A 43 0.15 -8.87 1.79
N ILE A 44 -0.80 -7.98 1.48
CA ILE A 44 -1.89 -7.65 2.41
C ILE A 44 -2.75 -8.89 2.67
N GLU A 45 -3.11 -9.65 1.64
CA GLU A 45 -3.85 -10.91 1.80
C GLU A 45 -3.07 -11.91 2.67
N GLU A 46 -1.76 -12.05 2.48
CA GLU A 46 -0.91 -12.96 3.26
C GLU A 46 -0.72 -12.52 4.72
N ASN A 47 -0.52 -11.22 4.98
CA ASN A 47 -0.19 -10.69 6.31
C ASN A 47 -1.40 -10.33 7.17
N LEU A 48 -2.52 -9.98 6.52
CA LEU A 48 -3.75 -9.52 7.16
C LEU A 48 -4.93 -10.47 6.92
N GLY A 49 -4.84 -11.39 5.93
CA GLY A 49 -5.95 -12.27 5.56
C GLY A 49 -7.05 -11.57 4.76
N ILE A 50 -6.78 -10.36 4.27
CA ILE A 50 -7.77 -9.52 3.56
C ILE A 50 -7.57 -9.67 2.07
N LYS A 51 -8.52 -10.32 1.41
CA LYS A 51 -8.53 -10.46 -0.04
C LYS A 51 -9.00 -9.18 -0.71
N LEU A 52 -8.10 -8.54 -1.44
CA LEU A 52 -8.35 -7.28 -2.14
C LEU A 52 -8.16 -7.46 -3.64
N GLN A 53 -9.03 -6.84 -4.44
CA GLN A 53 -8.83 -6.72 -5.88
C GLN A 53 -8.54 -5.27 -6.22
N PRO A 54 -7.76 -4.99 -7.28
CA PRO A 54 -7.54 -3.61 -7.74
C PRO A 54 -8.83 -2.89 -8.18
N THR A 55 -9.94 -3.61 -8.34
CA THR A 55 -11.27 -3.03 -8.58
C THR A 55 -12.02 -2.62 -7.30
N ASP A 56 -11.59 -3.09 -6.13
CA ASP A 56 -12.16 -2.69 -4.83
C ASP A 56 -11.64 -1.34 -4.34
N LEU A 57 -10.53 -0.87 -4.91
CA LEU A 57 -9.80 0.31 -4.46
C LEU A 57 -9.64 1.27 -5.64
N GLU A 58 -9.71 2.57 -5.39
CA GLU A 58 -9.29 3.54 -6.39
C GLU A 58 -7.78 3.75 -6.31
N ARG A 59 -7.16 4.17 -7.43
CA ARG A 59 -5.73 4.50 -7.46
C ARG A 59 -5.34 5.48 -6.35
N GLU A 60 -6.24 6.39 -6.03
CA GLU A 60 -6.04 7.38 -4.98
C GLU A 60 -5.99 6.74 -3.58
N ASP A 61 -6.80 5.71 -3.29
CA ASP A 61 -6.75 5.01 -2.00
C ASP A 61 -5.42 4.30 -1.78
N MET A 62 -4.80 3.86 -2.88
CA MET A 62 -3.53 3.15 -2.87
C MET A 62 -2.32 4.06 -3.01
N SER A 63 -2.54 5.37 -3.14
CA SER A 63 -1.47 6.32 -3.48
C SER A 63 -0.51 6.58 -2.32
N THR A 64 -0.96 6.34 -1.09
CA THR A 64 -0.19 6.61 0.14
C THR A 64 -0.41 5.50 1.16
N VAL A 65 0.53 5.34 2.09
CA VAL A 65 0.40 4.37 3.18
C VAL A 65 -0.77 4.71 4.09
N ASN A 66 -1.00 5.99 4.37
CA ASN A 66 -2.11 6.44 5.20
C ASN A 66 -3.47 6.11 4.57
N LYS A 67 -3.67 6.39 3.27
CA LYS A 67 -4.93 6.09 2.60
C LYS A 67 -5.21 4.59 2.56
N MET A 68 -4.20 3.78 2.24
CA MET A 68 -4.34 2.32 2.25
C MET A 68 -4.71 1.81 3.65
N THR A 69 -4.03 2.32 4.68
CA THR A 69 -4.32 1.96 6.06
C THR A 69 -5.75 2.35 6.44
N ALA A 70 -6.17 3.57 6.12
CA ALA A 70 -7.51 4.05 6.41
C ALA A 70 -8.61 3.25 5.68
N PHE A 71 -8.34 2.81 4.45
CA PHE A 71 -9.23 1.93 3.70
C PHE A 71 -9.36 0.56 4.38
N LEU A 72 -8.24 -0.01 4.82
CA LEU A 72 -8.22 -1.29 5.54
C LEU A 72 -8.88 -1.22 6.92
N GLU A 73 -8.75 -0.10 7.63
CA GLU A 73 -9.36 0.10 8.95
C GLU A 73 -10.87 0.35 8.90
N ASN A 74 -11.38 0.88 7.79
CA ASN A 74 -12.81 1.09 7.58
C ASN A 74 -13.57 -0.14 7.07
N ARG A 75 -12.90 -1.29 6.96
CA ARG A 75 -13.45 -2.52 6.38
C ARG A 75 -13.85 -3.57 7.42
#